data_AF-A0A0S4J9D0-F1
#
_entry.id   AF-A0A0S4J9D0-F1
#
_cell.length_a   1.000
_cell.length_b   1.000
_cell.length_c   1.000
_cell.angle_alpha   90.00
_cell.angle_beta   90.00
_cell.angle_gamma   90.00
#
_symmetry.space_group_name_H-M   'P 1'
#
loop_
_entity.id
_entity.type
_entity.pdbx_description
1 polymer ?
#
loop_
_entity_poly.entity_id
_entity_poly.type
_entity_poly.pdbx_seq_one_letter_code
_entity_poly.pdbx_strand_id
1 'polypeptide(L)'
;MPTPGDYYRSMTRKDQADFVVAAGVTLCIGVVLLFFLFRWLNGRVNPPKGPIIPRRTVTIEPSRKVESDEATKQSQPKERRHIPKAAQASIVERGTRLLAENKVEEALACFLALLFSSVESEDKVLPTQLTECLRGVGQCYMALGKSELGVRFLQAERRVFEEMVVMAARPPGSGGSIPHRSIIASLLSKKGSETMPKRCYTLGEVADACTKLGHHDIALAYRVKAAALRQRVSGEPLDPESEEAAILAQSLNAFQTAKSESSLKSDLHNDFSSARTQLQSDVLHQVEQLQGSSTDNSVAAS
;
A
#
# COMPACT_ATOMS: atom_id res chain seq x y z
N MET A 1 -6.66 47.02 29.49
CA MET A 1 -6.50 45.87 28.59
C MET A 1 -7.05 46.27 27.24
N PRO A 2 -6.27 46.16 26.15
CA PRO A 2 -6.79 46.48 24.82
C PRO A 2 -7.99 45.59 24.51
N THR A 3 -9.03 46.18 23.92
CA THR A 3 -10.20 45.41 23.50
C THR A 3 -9.85 44.63 22.22
N PRO A 4 -10.47 43.48 21.95
CA PRO A 4 -10.18 42.69 20.74
C PRO A 4 -10.27 43.50 19.44
N GLY A 5 -11.12 44.54 19.40
CA GLY A 5 -11.27 45.43 18.25
C GLY A 5 -10.07 46.36 17.99
N ASP A 6 -9.33 46.73 19.03
CA ASP A 6 -8.17 47.61 18.91
C ASP A 6 -7.01 46.90 18.20
N TYR A 7 -6.91 45.58 18.37
CA TYR A 7 -5.88 44.74 17.73
C TYR A 7 -6.06 44.65 16.21
N TYR A 8 -7.31 44.58 15.74
CA TYR A 8 -7.62 44.50 14.31
C TYR A 8 -7.40 45.83 13.58
N ARG A 9 -7.54 46.97 14.28
CA ARG A 9 -7.29 48.29 13.69
C ARG A 9 -5.82 48.61 13.52
N SER A 10 -4.94 48.04 14.34
CA SER A 10 -3.49 48.24 14.22
C SER A 10 -2.80 47.31 13.22
N MET A 11 -3.49 46.28 12.71
CA MET A 11 -2.91 45.34 11.75
C MET A 11 -2.71 45.98 10.38
N THR A 12 -1.53 45.76 9.80
CA THR A 12 -1.27 46.21 8.43
C THR A 12 -2.08 45.35 7.44
N ARG A 13 -2.36 45.88 6.24
CA ARG A 13 -3.08 45.12 5.19
C ARG A 13 -2.42 43.77 4.87
N LYS A 14 -1.10 43.68 5.04
CA LYS A 14 -0.34 42.45 4.81
C LYS A 14 -0.65 41.39 5.88
N ASP A 15 -0.67 41.79 7.15
CA ASP A 15 -1.03 40.90 8.26
C ASP A 15 -2.47 40.38 8.15
N GLN A 16 -3.38 41.21 7.64
CA GLN A 16 -4.77 40.80 7.36
C GLN A 16 -4.83 39.72 6.26
N ALA A 17 -4.05 39.87 5.19
CA ALA A 17 -3.99 38.87 4.12
C ALA A 17 -3.40 37.54 4.62
N ASP A 18 -2.30 37.59 5.37
CA ASP A 18 -1.66 36.40 5.94
C ASP A 18 -2.59 35.69 6.94
N PHE A 19 -3.37 36.44 7.72
CA PHE A 19 -4.36 35.87 8.64
C PHE A 19 -5.50 35.15 7.89
N VAL A 20 -6.01 35.72 6.80
CA VAL A 20 -7.06 35.09 5.99
C VAL A 20 -6.55 33.80 5.32
N VAL A 21 -5.32 33.82 4.80
CA VAL A 21 -4.68 32.63 4.23
C VAL A 21 -4.49 31.56 5.30
N ALA A 22 -3.98 31.91 6.48
CA ALA A 22 -3.81 30.99 7.60
C ALA A 22 -5.16 30.39 8.02
N ALA A 23 -6.20 31.21 8.19
CA ALA A 23 -7.55 30.74 8.51
C ALA A 23 -8.10 29.78 7.44
N GLY A 24 -7.90 30.09 6.16
CA GLY A 24 -8.30 29.24 5.04
C GLY A 24 -7.60 27.88 5.05
N VAL A 25 -6.27 27.85 5.26
CA VAL A 25 -5.49 26.61 5.37
C VAL A 25 -5.96 25.76 6.55
N THR A 26 -6.20 26.39 7.71
CA THR A 26 -6.64 25.68 8.92
C THR A 26 -8.03 25.06 8.73
N LEU A 27 -8.94 25.76 8.05
CA LEU A 27 -10.28 25.28 7.72
C LEU A 27 -10.22 24.09 6.74
N CYS A 28 -9.39 24.18 5.70
CA CYS A 28 -9.16 23.08 4.77
C CYS A 28 -8.62 21.82 5.47
N ILE A 29 -7.64 21.95 6.35
CA ILE A 29 -7.11 20.83 7.14
C ILE A 29 -8.21 20.23 8.03
N GLY A 30 -9.01 21.08 8.69
CA GLY A 30 -10.13 20.64 9.53
C GLY A 30 -11.18 19.83 8.75
N VAL A 31 -11.54 20.26 7.54
CA VAL A 31 -12.51 19.55 6.67
C VAL A 31 -11.97 18.19 6.23
N VAL A 32 -10.69 18.11 5.87
CA VAL A 32 -10.05 16.84 5.49
C VAL A 32 -10.03 15.86 6.67
N LEU A 33 -9.66 16.32 7.87
CA LEU A 33 -9.68 15.49 9.08
C LEU A 33 -11.08 14.99 9.43
N LEU A 34 -12.10 15.87 9.34
CA LEU A 34 -13.50 15.49 9.52
C LEU A 34 -13.96 14.45 8.51
N PHE A 35 -13.55 14.57 7.25
CA PHE A 35 -13.87 13.58 6.21
C PHE A 35 -13.26 12.21 6.51
N PHE A 36 -11.99 12.16 6.96
CA PHE A 36 -11.34 10.91 7.37
C PHE A 36 -12.01 10.30 8.60
N LEU A 37 -12.36 11.10 9.60
CA LEU A 37 -13.11 10.68 10.79
C LEU A 37 -14.47 10.11 10.40
N PHE A 38 -15.19 10.77 9.49
CA PHE A 38 -16.50 10.31 9.02
C PHE A 38 -16.40 9.00 8.23
N ARG A 39 -15.42 8.86 7.33
CA ARG A 39 -15.14 7.59 6.64
C ARG A 39 -14.81 6.47 7.63
N TRP A 40 -14.00 6.78 8.64
CA TRP A 40 -13.58 5.81 9.65
C TRP A 40 -14.76 5.35 10.52
N LEU A 41 -15.63 6.26 10.94
CA LEU A 41 -16.85 5.95 11.68
C LEU A 41 -17.84 5.14 10.83
N ASN A 42 -18.10 5.53 9.59
CA ASN A 42 -19.01 4.79 8.69
C ASN A 42 -18.51 3.39 8.35
N GLY A 43 -17.19 3.19 8.26
CA GLY A 43 -16.60 1.87 8.07
C GLY A 43 -16.82 0.90 9.24
N ARG A 44 -17.12 1.41 10.45
CA ARG A 44 -17.41 0.58 11.63
C ARG A 44 -18.90 0.28 11.82
N VAL A 45 -19.79 1.16 11.37
CA VAL A 45 -21.24 1.04 11.66
C VAL A 45 -21.94 0.03 10.75
N ASN A 46 -21.44 -0.21 9.54
CA ASN A 46 -22.03 -1.17 8.61
C ASN A 46 -20.99 -2.20 8.16
N PRO A 47 -20.74 -3.26 8.96
CA PRO A 47 -20.09 -4.44 8.39
C PRO A 47 -20.97 -4.93 7.23
N PRO A 48 -20.39 -5.22 6.05
CA PRO A 48 -21.17 -5.77 4.94
C PRO A 48 -21.87 -7.02 5.46
N LYS A 49 -23.21 -7.03 5.38
CA LYS A 49 -24.00 -8.22 5.62
C LYS A 49 -23.58 -9.24 4.56
N GLY A 50 -22.62 -10.09 4.91
CA GLY A 50 -22.23 -11.22 4.09
C GLY A 50 -23.46 -12.09 3.81
N PRO A 51 -23.45 -12.81 2.68
CA PRO A 51 -24.53 -13.72 2.34
C PRO A 51 -24.77 -14.68 3.51
N ILE A 52 -26.01 -14.71 3.99
CA ILE A 52 -26.47 -15.61 5.04
C ILE A 52 -26.37 -17.02 4.48
N ILE A 53 -25.26 -17.70 4.74
CA ILE A 53 -25.12 -19.13 4.47
C ILE A 53 -26.09 -19.82 5.44
N PRO A 54 -27.09 -20.58 4.94
CA PRO A 54 -28.04 -21.28 5.79
C PRO A 54 -27.28 -22.27 6.68
N ARG A 55 -27.29 -21.98 7.98
CA ARG A 55 -26.67 -22.79 9.02
C ARG A 55 -27.39 -24.13 9.06
N ARG A 56 -26.72 -25.19 8.60
CA ARG A 56 -27.20 -26.57 8.69
C ARG A 56 -27.43 -26.87 10.17
N THR A 57 -28.69 -27.00 10.56
CA THR A 57 -29.14 -27.41 11.89
C THR A 57 -28.66 -28.83 12.15
N VAL A 58 -27.62 -28.96 12.97
CA VAL A 58 -27.29 -30.23 13.61
C VAL A 58 -28.18 -30.31 14.84
N THR A 59 -29.16 -31.22 14.78
CA THR A 59 -30.04 -31.57 15.89
C THR A 59 -29.19 -32.22 16.98
N ILE A 60 -28.88 -31.45 18.03
CA ILE A 60 -28.30 -31.97 19.27
C ILE A 60 -29.46 -32.10 20.26
N GLU A 61 -29.65 -33.31 20.80
CA GLU A 61 -30.63 -33.62 21.84
C GLU A 61 -30.47 -32.68 23.06
N PRO A 62 -31.58 -32.17 23.63
CA PRO A 62 -31.52 -31.37 24.83
C PRO A 62 -31.51 -32.29 26.06
N SER A 63 -30.41 -32.29 26.81
CA SER A 63 -30.42 -32.76 28.20
C SER A 63 -29.98 -31.66 29.15
N ARG A 64 -30.88 -31.41 30.10
CA ARG A 64 -30.77 -30.61 31.34
C ARG A 64 -30.79 -29.08 31.24
N LYS A 65 -31.92 -28.57 31.75
CA LYS A 65 -32.10 -27.26 32.37
C LYS A 65 -30.94 -26.96 33.34
N VAL A 66 -30.28 -25.83 33.14
CA VAL A 66 -29.60 -25.11 34.22
C VAL A 66 -30.09 -23.67 34.19
N GLU A 67 -30.48 -23.28 35.38
CA GLU A 67 -31.06 -22.02 35.83
C GLU A 67 -30.17 -20.82 35.49
N SER A 68 -30.86 -19.72 35.23
CA SER A 68 -30.31 -18.38 35.02
C SER A 68 -29.72 -17.82 36.30
N ASP A 69 -28.43 -17.48 36.28
CA ASP A 69 -27.85 -16.50 37.20
C ASP A 69 -27.10 -15.42 36.42
N GLU A 70 -27.68 -14.23 36.51
CA GLU A 70 -27.08 -12.93 36.25
C GLU A 70 -25.94 -12.70 37.25
N ALA A 71 -24.69 -12.71 36.81
CA ALA A 71 -23.62 -11.81 37.27
C ALA A 71 -22.26 -12.21 36.71
N THR A 72 -21.43 -11.19 36.52
CA THR A 72 -19.99 -11.27 36.27
C THR A 72 -19.59 -11.55 34.81
N LYS A 73 -19.59 -10.46 34.00
CA LYS A 73 -18.65 -10.29 32.88
C LYS A 73 -17.22 -10.26 33.45
N GLN A 74 -16.70 -11.42 33.85
CA GLN A 74 -15.26 -11.62 33.91
C GLN A 74 -14.78 -11.57 32.46
N SER A 75 -14.04 -10.53 32.11
CA SER A 75 -13.27 -10.47 30.88
C SER A 75 -12.36 -11.69 30.86
N GLN A 76 -12.75 -12.75 30.15
CA GLN A 76 -11.86 -13.88 29.96
C GLN A 76 -10.56 -13.34 29.38
N PRO A 77 -9.40 -13.68 29.97
CA PRO A 77 -8.12 -13.26 29.42
C PRO A 77 -8.11 -13.71 27.97
N LYS A 78 -7.88 -12.75 27.07
CA LYS A 78 -7.83 -12.96 25.62
C LYS A 78 -6.72 -13.98 25.37
N GLU A 79 -7.09 -15.25 25.39
CA GLU A 79 -6.19 -16.38 25.27
C GLU A 79 -5.54 -16.28 23.89
N ARG A 80 -4.29 -15.81 23.87
CA ARG A 80 -3.53 -15.59 22.64
C ARG A 80 -3.34 -16.97 22.02
N ARG A 81 -4.11 -17.27 20.97
CA ARG A 81 -4.03 -18.55 20.24
C ARG A 81 -2.76 -18.57 19.41
N HIS A 82 -1.65 -18.90 20.06
CA HIS A 82 -0.38 -19.08 19.38
C HIS A 82 -0.46 -20.34 18.50
N ILE A 83 -0.35 -20.18 17.18
CA ILE A 83 -0.29 -21.32 16.26
C ILE A 83 1.08 -22.01 16.42
N PRO A 84 1.15 -23.31 16.77
CA PRO A 84 2.42 -24.01 16.93
C PRO A 84 3.27 -23.93 15.66
N LYS A 85 4.60 -23.77 15.79
CA LYS A 85 5.52 -23.66 14.64
C LYS A 85 5.38 -24.83 13.66
N ALA A 86 5.13 -26.04 14.16
CA ALA A 86 4.88 -27.22 13.33
C ALA A 86 3.58 -27.14 12.50
N ALA A 87 2.55 -26.47 13.03
CA ALA A 87 1.27 -26.30 12.35
C ALA A 87 1.32 -25.23 11.24
N GLN A 88 2.28 -24.30 11.31
CA GLN A 88 2.40 -23.23 10.31
C GLN A 88 2.59 -23.80 8.90
N ALA A 89 3.50 -24.78 8.75
CA ALA A 89 3.76 -25.44 7.46
C ALA A 89 2.51 -26.07 6.85
N SER A 90 1.77 -26.81 7.67
CA SER A 90 0.54 -27.46 7.24
C SER A 90 -0.53 -26.46 6.82
N ILE A 91 -0.62 -25.30 7.49
CA ILE A 91 -1.58 -24.25 7.11
C ILE A 91 -1.19 -23.60 5.79
N VAL A 92 0.09 -23.35 5.55
CA VAL A 92 0.57 -22.82 4.24
C VAL A 92 0.29 -23.82 3.12
N GLU A 93 0.64 -25.09 3.32
CA GLU A 93 0.39 -26.15 2.34
C GLU A 93 -1.11 -26.32 2.05
N ARG A 94 -1.95 -26.22 3.08
CA ARG A 94 -3.40 -26.20 2.90
C ARG A 94 -3.84 -24.98 2.10
N GLY A 95 -3.31 -23.79 2.41
CA GLY A 95 -3.62 -22.56 1.69
C GLY A 95 -3.25 -22.64 0.21
N THR A 96 -2.07 -23.18 -0.12
CA THR A 96 -1.63 -23.33 -1.52
C THR A 96 -2.47 -24.36 -2.27
N ARG A 97 -2.87 -25.46 -1.61
CA ARG A 97 -3.81 -26.42 -2.20
C ARG A 97 -5.18 -25.81 -2.46
N LEU A 98 -5.73 -25.06 -1.52
CA LEU A 98 -7.02 -24.37 -1.70
C LEU A 98 -6.97 -23.35 -2.83
N LEU A 99 -5.85 -22.64 -2.99
CA LEU A 99 -5.63 -21.73 -4.10
C LEU A 99 -5.63 -22.47 -5.45
N ALA A 100 -4.98 -23.64 -5.53
CA ALA A 100 -5.00 -24.49 -6.72
C ALA A 100 -6.40 -25.07 -7.04
N GLU A 101 -7.22 -25.31 -6.01
CA GLU A 101 -8.64 -25.70 -6.14
C GLU A 101 -9.57 -24.52 -6.44
N ASN A 102 -9.03 -23.31 -6.69
CA ASN A 102 -9.77 -22.07 -6.92
C ASN A 102 -10.69 -21.65 -5.76
N LYS A 103 -10.44 -22.14 -4.53
CA LYS A 103 -11.13 -21.73 -3.30
C LYS A 103 -10.42 -20.54 -2.67
N VAL A 104 -10.42 -19.43 -3.40
CA VAL A 104 -9.57 -18.26 -3.12
C VAL A 104 -9.84 -17.64 -1.74
N GLU A 105 -11.10 -17.57 -1.30
CA GLU A 105 -11.45 -16.97 0.00
C GLU A 105 -10.97 -17.83 1.19
N GLU A 106 -11.08 -19.15 1.08
CA GLU A 106 -10.59 -20.08 2.11
C GLU A 106 -9.07 -20.08 2.18
N ALA A 107 -8.40 -20.07 1.02
CA ALA A 107 -6.95 -19.92 0.94
C ALA A 107 -6.48 -18.61 1.61
N LEU A 108 -7.16 -17.50 1.31
CA LEU A 108 -6.87 -16.20 1.90
C LEU A 108 -7.01 -16.23 3.43
N ALA A 109 -8.06 -16.87 3.95
CA ALA A 109 -8.27 -17.01 5.40
C ALA A 109 -7.13 -17.79 6.06
N CYS A 110 -6.64 -18.87 5.44
CA CYS A 110 -5.49 -19.63 5.94
C CYS A 110 -4.22 -18.77 6.04
N PHE A 111 -3.89 -18.03 4.97
CA PHE A 111 -2.68 -17.20 4.96
C PHE A 111 -2.79 -16.00 5.91
N LEU A 112 -3.95 -15.34 6.00
CA LEU A 112 -4.15 -14.24 6.93
C LEU A 112 -4.08 -14.68 8.39
N ALA A 113 -4.61 -15.86 8.73
CA ALA A 113 -4.52 -16.41 10.08
C ALA A 113 -3.06 -16.56 10.54
N LEU A 114 -2.17 -17.00 9.64
CA LEU A 114 -0.74 -17.08 9.90
C LEU A 114 -0.08 -15.70 10.03
N LEU A 115 -0.42 -14.76 9.13
CA LEU A 115 0.11 -13.40 9.20
C LEU A 115 -0.26 -12.72 10.52
N PHE A 116 -1.52 -12.81 10.96
CA PHE A 116 -1.93 -12.25 12.25
C PHE A 116 -1.23 -12.93 13.42
N SER A 117 -1.11 -14.26 13.41
CA SER A 117 -0.36 -14.99 14.44
C SER A 117 1.12 -14.57 14.48
N SER A 118 1.71 -14.19 13.34
CA SER A 118 3.11 -13.75 13.28
C SER A 118 3.32 -12.32 13.77
N VAL A 119 2.34 -11.43 13.60
CA VAL A 119 2.39 -10.06 14.12
C VAL A 119 2.19 -10.04 15.63
N GLU A 120 1.40 -10.98 16.16
CA GLU A 120 1.14 -11.09 17.60
C GLU A 120 2.26 -11.82 18.37
N SER A 121 3.13 -12.58 17.69
CA SER A 121 4.28 -13.21 18.35
C SER A 121 5.34 -12.16 18.69
N GLU A 122 5.67 -12.04 19.98
CA GLU A 122 6.74 -11.15 20.46
C GLU A 122 8.15 -11.63 20.08
N ASP A 123 8.24 -12.83 19.50
CA ASP A 123 9.47 -13.35 18.89
C ASP A 123 9.93 -12.42 17.77
N LYS A 124 11.09 -11.78 17.94
CA LYS A 124 11.77 -10.97 16.90
C LYS A 124 12.22 -11.78 15.68
N VAL A 125 11.87 -13.06 15.62
CA VAL A 125 12.28 -13.99 14.57
C VAL A 125 11.15 -14.03 13.53
N LEU A 126 11.38 -13.38 12.39
CA LEU A 126 10.58 -13.56 11.17
C LEU A 126 10.28 -15.05 10.92
N PRO A 127 8.99 -15.44 10.78
CA PRO A 127 8.63 -16.81 10.46
C PRO A 127 9.26 -17.26 9.14
N THR A 128 9.72 -18.51 9.10
CA THR A 128 10.26 -19.16 7.90
C THR A 128 9.33 -19.07 6.69
N GLN A 129 8.02 -19.05 6.95
CA GLN A 129 6.96 -19.09 5.94
C GLN A 129 6.30 -17.74 5.69
N LEU A 130 6.81 -16.66 6.28
CA LEU A 130 6.23 -15.33 6.13
C LEU A 130 6.17 -14.92 4.65
N THR A 131 7.23 -15.17 3.88
CA THR A 131 7.26 -14.85 2.45
C THR A 131 6.21 -15.63 1.65
N GLU A 132 6.01 -16.91 1.98
CA GLU A 132 5.02 -17.75 1.31
C GLU A 132 3.59 -17.30 1.63
N CYS A 133 3.34 -16.90 2.89
CA CYS A 133 2.06 -16.33 3.29
C CYS A 133 1.78 -15.00 2.59
N LEU A 134 2.75 -14.07 2.57
CA LEU A 134 2.61 -12.79 1.89
C LEU A 134 2.33 -12.99 0.40
N ARG A 135 3.04 -13.92 -0.25
CA ARG A 135 2.80 -14.29 -1.65
C ARG A 135 1.39 -14.84 -1.86
N GLY A 136 1.00 -15.81 -1.03
CA GLY A 136 -0.32 -16.44 -1.09
C GLY A 136 -1.46 -15.43 -0.92
N VAL A 137 -1.35 -14.51 0.05
CA VAL A 137 -2.29 -13.40 0.22
C VAL A 137 -2.31 -12.49 -1.00
N GLY A 138 -1.14 -12.14 -1.53
CA GLY A 138 -1.01 -11.34 -2.75
C GLY A 138 -1.76 -11.97 -3.93
N GLN A 139 -1.50 -13.24 -4.21
CA GLN A 139 -2.16 -14.02 -5.26
C GLN A 139 -3.67 -14.12 -5.05
N CYS A 140 -4.12 -14.34 -3.81
CA CYS A 140 -5.55 -14.38 -3.49
C CYS A 140 -6.25 -13.04 -3.78
N TYR A 141 -5.67 -11.91 -3.38
CA TYR A 141 -6.24 -10.60 -3.68
C TYR A 141 -6.25 -10.27 -5.17
N MET A 142 -5.23 -10.69 -5.91
CA MET A 142 -5.21 -10.57 -7.37
C MET A 142 -6.35 -11.37 -8.01
N ALA A 143 -6.56 -12.62 -7.57
CA ALA A 143 -7.64 -13.47 -8.06
C ALA A 143 -9.04 -12.94 -7.69
N LEU A 144 -9.18 -12.26 -6.56
CA LEU A 144 -10.42 -11.56 -6.16
C LEU A 144 -10.65 -10.22 -6.89
N GLY A 145 -9.80 -9.85 -7.85
CA GLY A 145 -9.90 -8.57 -8.57
C GLY A 145 -9.45 -7.34 -7.75
N LYS A 146 -8.93 -7.54 -6.54
CA LYS A 146 -8.39 -6.49 -5.67
C LYS A 146 -6.89 -6.32 -5.93
N SER A 147 -6.56 -6.02 -7.19
CA SER A 147 -5.18 -6.01 -7.71
C SER A 147 -4.23 -5.07 -6.93
N GLU A 148 -4.70 -3.88 -6.54
CA GLU A 148 -3.89 -2.94 -5.76
C GLU A 148 -3.44 -3.51 -4.41
N LEU A 149 -4.34 -4.20 -3.69
CA LEU A 149 -4.01 -4.85 -2.42
C LEU A 149 -3.06 -6.02 -2.65
N GLY A 150 -3.30 -6.83 -3.69
CA GLY A 150 -2.43 -7.93 -4.07
C GLY A 150 -0.99 -7.48 -4.31
N VAL A 151 -0.79 -6.42 -5.08
CA VAL A 151 0.54 -5.84 -5.35
C VAL A 151 1.21 -5.34 -4.07
N ARG A 152 0.48 -4.73 -3.12
CA ARG A 152 1.08 -4.30 -1.84
C ARG A 152 1.62 -5.48 -1.04
N PHE A 153 0.93 -6.61 -1.01
CA PHE A 153 1.42 -7.82 -0.34
C PHE A 153 2.65 -8.43 -1.03
N LEU A 154 2.67 -8.44 -2.36
CA LEU A 154 3.84 -8.89 -3.14
C LEU A 154 5.05 -7.95 -2.96
N GLN A 155 4.82 -6.64 -2.84
CA GLN A 155 5.87 -5.68 -2.49
C GLN A 155 6.38 -5.88 -1.05
N ALA A 156 5.50 -6.21 -0.10
CA ALA A 156 5.89 -6.53 1.26
C ALA A 156 6.73 -7.81 1.32
N GLU A 157 6.34 -8.85 0.59
CA GLU A 157 7.12 -10.08 0.41
C GLU A 157 8.54 -9.76 -0.06
N ARG A 158 8.66 -8.92 -1.10
CA ARG A 158 9.95 -8.48 -1.61
C ARG A 158 10.79 -7.78 -0.54
N ARG A 159 10.23 -6.85 0.23
CA ARG A 159 10.97 -6.12 1.27
C ARG A 159 11.50 -7.08 2.34
N VAL A 160 10.66 -8.00 2.80
CA VAL A 160 11.06 -9.05 3.76
C VAL A 160 12.21 -9.88 3.18
N PHE A 161 12.13 -10.23 1.89
CA PHE A 161 13.20 -10.98 1.24
C PHE A 161 14.50 -10.17 1.09
N GLU A 162 14.43 -8.90 0.68
CA GLU A 162 15.59 -8.02 0.55
C GLU A 162 16.29 -7.84 1.91
N GLU A 163 15.53 -7.62 2.98
CA GLU A 163 16.06 -7.57 4.35
C GLU A 163 16.74 -8.89 4.74
N MET A 164 16.10 -10.03 4.48
CA MET A 164 16.68 -11.33 4.72
C MET A 164 18.03 -11.49 4.00
N VAL A 165 18.12 -11.12 2.71
CA VAL A 165 19.39 -11.19 1.96
C VAL A 165 20.46 -10.28 2.56
N VAL A 166 20.12 -9.04 2.89
CA VAL A 166 21.06 -8.09 3.50
C VAL A 166 21.57 -8.62 4.84
N MET A 167 20.69 -9.21 5.65
CA MET A 167 21.07 -9.82 6.92
C MET A 167 21.99 -11.04 6.73
N ALA A 168 21.77 -11.84 5.69
CA ALA A 168 22.65 -12.97 5.38
C ALA A 168 24.03 -12.56 4.85
N ALA A 169 24.11 -11.45 4.12
CA ALA A 169 25.36 -10.92 3.57
C ALA A 169 26.27 -10.28 4.65
N ARG A 170 25.79 -10.05 5.87
CA ARG A 170 26.63 -9.52 6.95
C ARG A 170 27.72 -10.53 7.37
N PRO A 171 28.97 -10.06 7.56
CA PRO A 171 30.07 -10.92 7.99
C PRO A 171 29.79 -11.50 9.38
N PRO A 172 30.16 -12.78 9.62
CA PRO A 172 30.03 -13.40 10.93
C PRO A 172 31.00 -12.71 11.90
N GLY A 173 30.53 -11.74 12.67
CA GLY A 173 31.40 -10.98 13.59
C GLY A 173 30.86 -9.61 13.98
N SER A 174 29.93 -9.01 13.22
CA SER A 174 29.25 -7.78 13.65
C SER A 174 28.15 -8.13 14.67
N GLY A 175 28.55 -8.21 15.94
CA GLY A 175 27.77 -8.63 17.11
C GLY A 175 26.25 -8.42 17.03
N GLY A 176 25.54 -9.53 16.90
CA GLY A 176 24.09 -9.62 16.97
C GLY A 176 23.66 -11.04 16.60
N SER A 177 23.46 -11.88 17.62
CA SER A 177 22.98 -13.25 17.45
C SER A 177 21.62 -13.24 16.76
N ILE A 178 21.53 -13.76 15.54
CA ILE A 178 20.24 -13.90 14.88
C ILE A 178 20.14 -15.30 14.25
N PRO A 179 19.16 -16.12 14.68
CA PRO A 179 18.86 -17.44 14.10
C PRO A 179 18.32 -17.40 12.65
N HIS A 180 18.36 -16.24 11.97
CA HIS A 180 17.91 -16.04 10.59
C HIS A 180 18.85 -16.63 9.55
N ARG A 181 20.11 -16.90 9.91
CA ARG A 181 21.05 -17.54 8.98
C ARG A 181 20.61 -18.93 8.54
N SER A 182 19.90 -19.72 9.36
CA SER A 182 19.42 -21.06 8.97
C SER A 182 18.22 -21.01 8.02
N ILE A 183 17.32 -20.02 8.17
CA ILE A 183 16.17 -19.82 7.30
C ILE A 183 16.65 -19.40 5.90
N ILE A 184 17.60 -18.48 5.85
CA ILE A 184 18.13 -17.95 4.60
C ILE A 184 19.11 -18.94 3.97
N ALA A 185 19.90 -19.68 4.77
CA ALA A 185 20.65 -20.83 4.26
C ALA A 185 19.69 -21.92 3.76
N SER A 186 18.52 -22.13 4.34
CA SER A 186 17.50 -23.03 3.76
C SER A 186 16.94 -22.50 2.44
N LEU A 187 16.66 -21.19 2.34
CA LEU A 187 16.15 -20.53 1.13
C LEU A 187 17.19 -20.35 0.02
N LEU A 188 18.47 -20.29 0.35
CA LEU A 188 19.59 -20.04 -0.57
C LEU A 188 20.60 -21.20 -0.66
N SER A 189 20.42 -22.29 0.11
CA SER A 189 21.35 -23.42 0.04
C SER A 189 21.27 -24.05 -1.33
N LYS A 190 22.46 -24.33 -1.87
CA LYS A 190 22.72 -24.96 -3.17
C LYS A 190 22.02 -26.32 -3.35
N LYS A 191 21.43 -26.88 -2.29
CA LYS A 191 20.67 -28.14 -2.32
C LYS A 191 19.26 -27.98 -2.89
N GLY A 192 18.80 -26.76 -3.13
CA GLY A 192 17.54 -26.46 -3.82
C GLY A 192 17.76 -25.76 -5.17
N SER A 193 18.37 -26.43 -6.15
CA SER A 193 18.36 -25.93 -7.54
C SER A 193 16.94 -25.79 -8.12
N GLU A 194 15.93 -26.38 -7.47
CA GLU A 194 14.52 -26.32 -7.87
C GLU A 194 13.76 -25.05 -7.41
N THR A 195 14.24 -24.28 -6.43
CA THR A 195 13.46 -23.14 -5.89
C THR A 195 13.77 -21.80 -6.57
N MET A 196 14.93 -21.65 -7.19
CA MET A 196 15.32 -20.44 -7.94
C MET A 196 14.47 -20.19 -9.20
N PRO A 197 14.10 -21.21 -10.02
CA PRO A 197 13.18 -21.03 -11.15
C PRO A 197 11.84 -20.41 -10.73
N LYS A 198 11.28 -20.87 -9.60
CA LYS A 198 10.02 -20.33 -9.05
C LYS A 198 10.13 -18.85 -8.71
N ARG A 199 11.28 -18.37 -8.25
CA ARG A 199 11.48 -16.97 -7.87
C ARG A 199 11.54 -16.04 -9.08
N CYS A 200 12.26 -16.43 -10.13
CA CYS A 200 12.27 -15.67 -11.38
C CYS A 200 10.87 -15.60 -11.99
N TYR A 201 10.11 -16.69 -11.88
CA TYR A 201 8.71 -16.74 -12.31
C TYR A 201 7.84 -15.75 -11.51
N THR A 202 7.88 -15.79 -10.18
CA THR A 202 7.11 -14.85 -9.35
C THR A 202 7.46 -13.39 -9.63
N LEU A 203 8.74 -13.06 -9.80
CA LEU A 203 9.14 -11.69 -10.18
C LEU A 203 8.56 -11.28 -11.55
N GLY A 204 8.45 -12.22 -12.49
CA GLY A 204 7.75 -12.02 -13.75
C GLY A 204 6.25 -11.76 -13.56
N GLU A 205 5.56 -12.55 -12.75
CA GLU A 205 4.14 -12.35 -12.44
C GLU A 205 3.87 -10.99 -11.78
N VAL A 206 4.73 -10.57 -10.84
CA VAL A 206 4.61 -9.24 -10.21
C VAL A 206 4.81 -8.14 -11.24
N ALA A 207 5.80 -8.30 -12.14
CA ALA A 207 6.01 -7.34 -13.22
C ALA A 207 4.78 -7.24 -14.12
N ASP A 208 4.17 -8.37 -14.50
CA ASP A 208 2.95 -8.40 -15.32
C ASP A 208 1.75 -7.75 -14.62
N ALA A 209 1.59 -8.01 -13.33
CA ALA A 209 0.59 -7.34 -12.50
C ALA A 209 0.81 -5.82 -12.48
N CYS A 210 2.05 -5.37 -12.30
CA CYS A 210 2.38 -3.95 -12.31
C CYS A 210 2.14 -3.29 -13.68
N THR A 211 2.50 -3.96 -14.78
CA THR A 211 2.22 -3.48 -16.14
C THR A 211 0.73 -3.31 -16.38
N LYS A 212 -0.10 -4.28 -15.97
CA LYS A 212 -1.57 -4.21 -16.09
C LYS A 212 -2.19 -3.06 -15.31
N LEU A 213 -1.54 -2.62 -14.23
CA LEU A 213 -1.97 -1.49 -13.40
C LEU A 213 -1.39 -0.14 -13.86
N GLY A 214 -0.61 -0.11 -14.95
CA GLY A 214 0.04 1.11 -15.44
C GLY A 214 1.29 1.53 -14.66
N HIS A 215 1.77 0.70 -13.73
CA HIS A 215 3.00 0.96 -12.96
C HIS A 215 4.23 0.44 -13.72
N HIS A 216 4.50 1.05 -14.89
CA HIS A 216 5.54 0.60 -15.82
C HIS A 216 6.96 0.69 -15.27
N ASP A 217 7.23 1.66 -14.37
CA ASP A 217 8.50 1.84 -13.67
C ASP A 217 8.81 0.67 -12.73
N ILE A 218 7.82 0.28 -11.92
CA ILE A 218 7.92 -0.84 -10.98
C ILE A 218 8.03 -2.16 -11.76
N ALA A 219 7.23 -2.33 -12.81
CA ALA A 219 7.27 -3.51 -13.67
C ALA A 219 8.66 -3.73 -14.29
N LEU A 220 9.26 -2.68 -14.86
CA LEU A 220 10.60 -2.76 -15.44
C LEU A 220 11.64 -3.16 -14.39
N ALA A 221 11.59 -2.57 -13.21
CA ALA A 221 12.50 -2.92 -12.12
C ALA A 221 12.39 -4.41 -11.73
N TYR A 222 11.18 -4.98 -11.74
CA TYR A 222 10.98 -6.41 -11.48
C TYR A 222 11.50 -7.30 -12.61
N ARG A 223 11.28 -6.94 -13.87
CA ARG A 223 11.83 -7.67 -15.02
C ARG A 223 13.35 -7.71 -15.00
N VAL A 224 14.00 -6.56 -14.76
CA VAL A 224 15.47 -6.46 -14.69
C VAL A 224 16.01 -7.33 -13.55
N LYS A 225 15.33 -7.33 -12.40
CA LYS A 225 15.71 -8.21 -11.27
C LYS A 225 15.56 -9.69 -11.58
N ALA A 226 14.48 -10.08 -12.27
CA ALA A 226 14.28 -11.47 -12.68
C ALA A 226 15.40 -11.93 -13.63
N ALA A 227 15.75 -11.10 -14.62
CA ALA A 227 16.83 -11.39 -15.56
C ALA A 227 18.20 -11.47 -14.88
N ALA A 228 18.53 -10.52 -14.02
CA ALA A 228 19.78 -10.55 -13.25
C ALA A 228 19.88 -11.79 -12.35
N LEU A 229 18.76 -12.24 -11.78
CA LEU A 229 18.72 -13.46 -10.98
C LEU A 229 18.92 -14.70 -11.85
N ARG A 230 18.31 -14.75 -13.05
CA ARG A 230 18.52 -15.85 -14.01
C ARG A 230 19.96 -15.92 -14.48
N GLN A 231 20.54 -14.81 -14.92
CA GLN A 231 21.94 -14.71 -15.33
C GLN A 231 22.89 -15.21 -14.23
N ARG A 232 22.61 -14.87 -12.96
CA ARG A 232 23.41 -15.34 -11.83
C ARG A 232 23.30 -16.86 -11.62
N VAL A 233 22.15 -17.46 -11.92
CA VAL A 233 21.89 -18.89 -11.73
C VAL A 233 22.42 -19.71 -12.90
N SER A 234 22.18 -19.28 -14.13
CA SER A 234 22.69 -19.95 -15.34
C SER A 234 24.19 -19.76 -15.48
N GLY A 235 24.72 -18.62 -15.03
CA GLY A 235 26.10 -18.20 -15.30
C GLY A 235 26.30 -17.67 -16.72
N GLU A 236 25.30 -17.81 -17.58
CA GLU A 236 25.32 -17.33 -18.95
C GLU A 236 24.71 -15.92 -19.04
N PRO A 237 25.29 -15.02 -19.85
CA PRO A 237 24.69 -13.72 -20.11
C PRO A 237 23.30 -13.90 -20.75
N LEU A 238 22.44 -12.90 -20.56
CA LEU A 238 21.12 -12.90 -21.19
C LEU A 238 21.28 -12.82 -22.71
N ASP A 239 20.82 -13.86 -23.41
CA ASP A 239 20.81 -13.91 -24.87
C ASP A 239 19.90 -12.79 -25.43
N PRO A 240 20.39 -11.88 -26.29
CA PRO A 240 19.58 -10.82 -26.87
C PRO A 240 18.41 -11.33 -27.72
N GLU A 241 18.48 -12.56 -28.25
CA GLU A 241 17.39 -13.17 -29.03
C GLU A 241 16.39 -13.93 -28.15
N SER A 242 16.64 -14.01 -26.85
CA SER A 242 15.72 -14.68 -25.92
C SER A 242 14.39 -13.92 -25.75
N GLU A 243 13.32 -14.68 -25.50
CA GLU A 243 12.00 -14.13 -25.16
C GLU A 243 12.08 -13.15 -23.97
N GLU A 244 12.97 -13.40 -23.01
CA GLU A 244 13.17 -12.53 -21.86
C GLU A 244 13.78 -11.17 -22.23
N ALA A 245 14.76 -11.15 -23.13
CA ALA A 245 15.32 -9.89 -23.65
C ALA A 245 14.25 -9.08 -24.40
N ALA A 246 13.40 -9.76 -25.18
CA ALA A 246 12.27 -9.12 -25.87
C ALA A 246 11.26 -8.51 -24.89
N ILE A 247 10.89 -9.24 -23.83
CA ILE A 247 9.98 -8.75 -22.78
C ILE A 247 10.59 -7.55 -22.03
N LEU A 248 11.90 -7.58 -21.76
CA LEU A 248 12.62 -6.47 -21.15
C LEU A 248 12.62 -5.22 -22.04
N ALA A 249 12.91 -5.39 -23.33
CA ALA A 249 12.87 -4.31 -24.30
C ALA A 249 11.47 -3.70 -24.41
N GLN A 250 10.43 -4.54 -24.45
CA GLN A 250 9.04 -4.08 -24.46
C GLN A 250 8.69 -3.30 -23.18
N SER A 251 9.10 -3.80 -22.01
CA SER A 251 8.87 -3.12 -20.73
C SER A 251 9.61 -1.78 -20.66
N LEU A 252 10.82 -1.69 -21.24
CA LEU A 252 11.60 -0.46 -21.31
C LEU A 252 10.93 0.58 -22.21
N ASN A 253 10.44 0.17 -23.38
CA ASN A 253 9.70 1.05 -24.29
C ASN A 253 8.38 1.55 -23.66
N ALA A 254 7.65 0.67 -22.95
CA ALA A 254 6.46 1.06 -22.18
C ALA A 254 6.77 2.06 -21.07
N PHE A 255 7.90 1.91 -20.37
CA PHE A 255 8.36 2.88 -19.39
C PHE A 255 8.73 4.23 -20.02
N GLN A 256 9.44 4.23 -21.15
CA GLN A 256 9.82 5.47 -21.84
C GLN A 256 8.61 6.26 -22.35
N THR A 257 7.63 5.57 -22.96
CA THR A 257 6.38 6.18 -23.42
C THR A 257 5.57 6.77 -22.27
N ALA A 258 5.39 6.03 -21.18
CA ALA A 258 4.73 6.52 -19.97
C ALA A 258 5.45 7.74 -19.36
N LYS A 259 6.80 7.76 -19.40
CA LYS A 259 7.59 8.90 -18.92
C LYS A 259 7.38 10.14 -19.80
N SER A 260 7.38 10.00 -21.13
CA SER A 260 7.09 11.13 -22.03
C SER A 260 5.70 11.71 -21.83
N GLU A 261 4.68 10.86 -21.62
CA GLU A 261 3.31 11.33 -21.35
C GLU A 261 3.21 12.09 -20.02
N SER A 262 3.92 11.63 -18.99
CA SER A 262 3.95 12.32 -17.70
C SER A 262 4.61 13.70 -17.79
N SER A 263 5.68 13.82 -18.60
CA SER A 263 6.35 15.10 -18.86
C SER A 263 5.43 16.07 -19.60
N LEU A 264 4.73 15.61 -20.64
CA LEU A 264 3.78 16.43 -21.38
C LEU A 264 2.64 16.94 -20.47
N LYS A 265 2.17 16.11 -19.54
CA LYS A 265 1.13 16.51 -18.57
C LYS A 265 1.63 17.56 -17.58
N SER A 266 2.88 17.48 -17.12
CA SER A 266 3.45 18.51 -16.25
C SER A 266 3.65 19.83 -16.99
N ASP A 267 4.08 19.77 -18.25
CA ASP A 267 4.30 20.96 -19.07
C ASP A 267 2.96 21.66 -19.37
N LEU A 268 1.93 20.90 -19.75
CA LEU A 268 0.57 21.42 -19.89
C LEU A 268 0.03 22.04 -18.59
N HIS A 269 0.28 21.42 -17.43
CA HIS A 269 -0.18 21.96 -16.15
C HIS A 269 0.51 23.29 -15.81
N ASN A 270 1.80 23.42 -16.13
CA ASN A 270 2.56 24.65 -15.95
C ASN A 270 2.07 25.76 -16.89
N ASP A 271 1.79 25.43 -18.15
CA ASP A 271 1.24 26.37 -19.13
C ASP A 271 -0.16 26.87 -18.72
N PHE A 272 -1.03 25.97 -18.24
CA PHE A 272 -2.34 26.35 -17.70
C PHE A 272 -2.24 27.20 -16.43
N SER A 273 -1.29 26.91 -15.54
CA SER A 273 -1.06 27.72 -14.35
C SER A 273 -0.57 29.12 -14.71
N SER A 274 0.37 29.22 -15.67
CA SER A 274 0.90 30.48 -16.17
C SER A 274 -0.19 31.32 -16.84
N ALA A 275 -0.96 30.72 -17.74
CA ALA A 275 -2.09 31.38 -18.41
C ALA A 275 -3.15 31.87 -17.40
N ARG A 276 -3.41 31.10 -16.34
CA ARG A 276 -4.33 31.49 -15.27
C ARG A 276 -3.80 32.69 -14.47
N THR A 277 -2.52 32.71 -14.12
CA THR A 277 -1.92 33.85 -13.42
C THR A 277 -1.92 35.11 -14.27
N GLN A 278 -1.71 34.99 -15.58
CA GLN A 278 -1.74 36.12 -16.51
C GLN A 278 -3.16 36.67 -16.72
N LEU A 279 -4.17 35.80 -16.83
CA LEU A 279 -5.57 36.22 -16.84
C LEU A 279 -5.97 36.94 -15.54
N GLN A 280 -5.47 36.48 -14.38
CA GLN A 280 -5.74 37.16 -13.12
C GLN A 280 -5.08 38.54 -13.04
N SER A 281 -3.84 38.70 -13.54
CA SER A 281 -3.18 40.01 -13.58
C SER A 281 -3.89 40.98 -14.53
N ASP A 282 -4.33 40.50 -15.70
CA ASP A 282 -5.00 41.33 -16.70
C ASP A 282 -6.36 41.83 -16.20
N VAL A 283 -7.12 40.97 -15.51
CA VAL A 283 -8.39 41.35 -14.88
C VAL A 283 -8.17 42.38 -13.76
N LEU A 284 -7.15 42.20 -12.92
CA LEU A 284 -6.81 43.17 -11.87
C LEU A 284 -6.46 44.54 -12.47
N HIS A 285 -5.65 44.56 -13.53
CA HIS A 285 -5.27 45.80 -14.21
C HIS A 285 -6.47 46.50 -14.86
N GLN A 286 -7.40 45.76 -15.45
CA GLN A 286 -8.65 46.33 -15.98
C GLN A 286 -9.53 46.93 -14.87
N VAL A 287 -9.63 46.28 -13.71
CA VAL A 287 -10.39 46.80 -12.56
C VAL A 287 -9.77 48.09 -12.03
N GLU A 288 -8.43 48.18 -11.93
CA GLU A 288 -7.74 49.41 -11.53
C GLU A 288 -7.95 50.56 -12.52
N GLN A 289 -7.90 50.28 -13.83
CA GLN A 289 -8.19 51.29 -14.86
C GLN A 289 -9.62 51.83 -14.79
N LEU A 290 -10.60 50.98 -14.49
CA LEU A 290 -12.00 51.38 -14.33
C LEU A 290 -12.25 52.20 -13.05
N GLN A 291 -11.49 51.94 -11.97
CA GLN A 291 -11.61 52.72 -10.73
C GLN A 291 -10.94 54.10 -10.84
N GLY A 292 -9.86 54.22 -11.63
CA GLY A 292 -9.15 55.49 -11.83
C GLY A 292 -9.90 56.51 -12.70
N SER A 293 -10.80 56.08 -13.59
CA SER A 293 -11.54 57.01 -14.47
C SER A 293 -12.76 57.67 -13.83
N SER A 294 -13.20 57.22 -12.65
CA SER A 294 -14.41 57.72 -12.01
C SER A 294 -14.18 58.94 -11.09
N THR A 295 -12.94 59.35 -10.81
CA THR A 295 -12.66 60.44 -9.86
C THR A 295 -12.58 61.83 -10.49
N ASP A 296 -12.47 61.96 -11.81
CA ASP A 296 -12.17 63.26 -12.45
C ASP A 296 -13.41 64.09 -12.86
N ASN A 297 -14.64 63.56 -12.70
CA ASN A 297 -15.86 64.26 -13.14
C ASN A 297 -16.57 65.11 -12.06
N SER A 298 -15.96 65.43 -10.91
CA SER A 298 -16.65 66.18 -9.83
C SER A 298 -16.25 67.65 -9.61
N VAL A 299 -15.35 68.24 -10.42
CA VAL A 299 -14.79 69.59 -10.10
C VAL A 299 -15.34 70.73 -10.97
N ALA A 300 -16.24 70.49 -11.93
CA ALA A 300 -16.80 71.56 -12.77
C ALA A 300 -18.28 71.86 -12.46
N ALA A 301 -18.58 72.30 -11.24
CA ALA A 301 -19.85 72.95 -10.92
C ALA A 301 -19.66 73.92 -9.74
N SER A 302 -19.09 75.09 -10.02
CA SER A 302 -19.13 76.28 -9.15
C SER A 302 -19.01 77.53 -10.01
#